data_AF-A0ABD0MTZ1-F1
#
_entry.id   AF-A0ABD0MTZ1-F1
#
_cell.length_a   1.000
_cell.length_b   1.000
_cell.length_c   1.000
_cell.angle_alpha   90.00
_cell.angle_beta   90.00
_cell.angle_gamma   90.00
#
_symmetry.space_group_name_H-M   'P 1'
#
loop_
_entity.id
_entity.type
_entity.pdbx_description
1 polymer ?
#
loop_
_entity_poly.entity_id
_entity_poly.type
_entity_poly.pdbx_seq_one_letter_code
_entity_poly.pdbx_strand_id
1 'polypeptide(L)'
;MKREREEWEKQRLEENKRKEEELNEKEEQYKTQIQEKERKIHEEMKREQEEKTRREEEEEKRNREKQISDKQIQRLKNKQKLLEEQHEDELKRRRVEWREEYEREKEEMKKKICCETDHSLQGENKDIEPAGVNAEKIQNLFHRLHLEDKHLNKLRAADVLQITEHSLQSHESCAEEQLIQTFIQKLLMMNYRARYIKTNPLMNTVHPMDVQMSVFHCADVFLKQLMVTKLSQCQFALPLLVPDLFTQQIEFPLWTFRQINKSWKIRNTNNEIIRQTQLIYKTQTPMVFFFRFGSVSSSKSQLMNSLINEKHNMFFHRNCPDSSRTRVLMDGVVEITWFCPSGTNTDKFTECVVFCNLHGDAGDHEKQRQILTEILSSAQG
;
A
#
# COMPACT_ATOMS: atom_id res chain seq x y z
N MET A 1 -90.65 90.76 43.34
CA MET A 1 -89.96 91.70 42.44
C MET A 1 -88.52 92.05 42.86
N LYS A 2 -88.23 92.63 44.04
CA LYS A 2 -86.84 93.00 44.42
C LYS A 2 -86.01 91.84 45.00
N ARG A 3 -86.58 91.03 45.92
CA ARG A 3 -85.92 89.85 46.50
C ARG A 3 -85.63 88.72 45.50
N GLU A 4 -86.58 88.45 44.59
CA GLU A 4 -86.42 87.40 43.56
C GLU A 4 -85.28 87.72 42.57
N ARG A 5 -84.99 89.01 42.34
CA ARG A 5 -83.89 89.43 41.46
C ARG A 5 -82.52 89.28 42.14
N GLU A 6 -82.45 89.56 43.44
CA GLU A 6 -81.25 89.34 44.25
C GLU A 6 -80.95 87.84 44.43
N GLU A 7 -81.97 87.00 44.61
CA GLU A 7 -81.81 85.54 44.65
C GLU A 7 -81.34 84.97 43.31
N TRP A 8 -81.88 85.47 42.19
CA TRP A 8 -81.45 85.06 40.85
C TRP A 8 -80.00 85.46 40.56
N GLU A 9 -79.59 86.68 40.93
CA GLU A 9 -78.18 87.09 40.80
C GLU A 9 -77.23 86.27 41.67
N LYS A 10 -77.65 85.91 42.89
CA LYS A 10 -76.89 85.03 43.77
C LYS A 10 -76.69 83.65 43.15
N GLN A 11 -77.76 83.02 42.65
CA GLN A 11 -77.69 81.73 41.97
C GLN A 11 -76.80 81.78 40.72
N ARG A 12 -76.90 82.84 39.92
CA ARG A 12 -76.05 83.00 38.73
C ARG A 12 -74.57 83.14 39.08
N LEU A 13 -74.27 83.90 40.14
CA LEU A 13 -72.90 84.09 40.62
C LEU A 13 -72.32 82.77 41.15
N GLU A 14 -73.14 82.01 41.88
CA GLU A 14 -72.78 80.70 42.45
C GLU A 14 -72.59 79.64 41.35
N GLU A 15 -73.43 79.64 40.31
CA GLU A 15 -73.28 78.76 39.16
C GLU A 15 -72.04 79.10 38.30
N ASN A 16 -71.74 80.39 38.09
CA ASN A 16 -70.52 80.80 37.40
C ASN A 16 -69.26 80.40 38.18
N LYS A 17 -69.28 80.61 39.50
CA LYS A 17 -68.17 80.21 40.37
C LYS A 17 -67.95 78.69 40.32
N ARG A 18 -69.03 77.91 40.31
CA ARG A 18 -68.98 76.45 40.19
C ARG A 18 -68.41 75.99 38.83
N LYS A 19 -68.77 76.68 37.74
CA LYS A 19 -68.21 76.41 36.39
C LYS A 19 -66.73 76.77 36.29
N GLU A 20 -66.30 77.84 36.95
CA GLU A 20 -64.91 78.28 37.02
C GLU A 20 -64.05 77.28 37.83
N GLU A 21 -64.58 76.79 38.95
CA GLU A 21 -63.96 75.72 39.74
C GLU A 21 -63.84 74.42 38.93
N GLU A 22 -64.89 74.02 38.19
CA GLU A 22 -64.86 72.86 37.29
C GLU A 22 -63.83 73.01 36.16
N LEU A 23 -63.65 74.23 35.64
CA LEU A 23 -62.67 74.51 34.58
C LEU A 23 -61.24 74.41 35.13
N ASN A 24 -60.99 74.97 36.31
CA ASN A 24 -59.70 74.89 36.99
C ASN A 24 -59.34 73.45 37.37
N GLU A 25 -60.29 72.65 37.86
CA GLU A 25 -60.06 71.23 38.13
C GLU A 25 -59.67 70.47 36.86
N LYS A 26 -60.35 70.72 35.73
CA LYS A 26 -59.99 70.11 34.45
C LYS A 26 -58.61 70.56 33.97
N GLU A 27 -58.24 71.82 34.15
CA GLU A 27 -56.93 72.33 33.76
C GLU A 27 -55.79 71.71 34.58
N GLU A 28 -55.97 71.58 35.90
CA GLU A 28 -55.07 70.85 36.80
C GLU A 28 -54.95 69.37 36.39
N GLN A 29 -56.07 68.73 36.04
CA GLN A 29 -56.10 67.34 35.57
C GLN A 29 -55.30 67.18 34.27
N TYR A 30 -55.45 68.10 33.31
CA TYR A 30 -54.68 68.11 32.07
C TYR A 30 -53.18 68.33 32.31
N LYS A 31 -52.81 69.27 33.18
CA LYS A 31 -51.40 69.51 33.55
C LYS A 31 -50.76 68.27 34.17
N THR A 32 -51.48 67.58 35.06
CA THR A 32 -51.02 66.34 35.69
C THR A 32 -50.82 65.22 34.65
N GLN A 33 -51.76 65.05 33.72
CA GLN A 33 -51.64 64.05 32.65
C GLN A 33 -50.48 64.33 31.70
N ILE A 34 -50.19 65.60 31.40
CA ILE A 34 -49.06 65.99 30.56
C ILE A 34 -47.75 65.64 31.27
N GLN A 35 -47.58 66.02 32.54
CA GLN A 35 -46.39 65.68 33.31
C GLN A 35 -46.18 64.16 33.43
N GLU A 36 -47.25 63.38 33.58
CA GLU A 36 -47.14 61.93 33.65
C GLU A 36 -46.72 61.31 32.30
N LYS A 37 -47.24 61.83 31.18
CA LYS A 37 -46.80 61.42 29.84
C LYS A 37 -45.35 61.79 29.57
N GLU A 38 -44.91 62.99 29.96
CA GLU A 38 -43.51 63.41 29.82
C GLU A 38 -42.56 62.52 30.62
N ARG A 39 -42.94 62.13 31.85
CA ARG A 39 -42.17 61.14 32.64
C ARG A 39 -42.07 59.80 31.92
N LYS A 40 -43.18 59.28 31.39
CA LYS A 40 -43.19 57.99 30.67
C LYS A 40 -42.29 58.03 29.45
N ILE A 41 -42.34 59.11 28.66
CA ILE A 41 -41.47 59.30 27.49
C ILE A 41 -39.99 59.36 27.91
N HIS A 42 -39.66 60.05 29.00
CA HIS A 42 -38.29 60.15 29.48
C HIS A 42 -37.75 58.81 29.99
N GLU A 43 -38.56 58.05 30.72
CA GLU A 43 -38.21 56.69 31.17
C GLU A 43 -38.01 55.73 29.99
N GLU A 44 -38.85 55.82 28.97
CA GLU A 44 -38.77 55.00 27.77
C GLU A 44 -37.50 55.31 26.95
N MET A 45 -37.20 56.59 26.71
CA MET A 45 -35.93 57.02 26.10
C MET A 45 -34.72 56.51 26.88
N LYS A 46 -34.77 56.56 28.21
CA LYS A 46 -33.67 56.07 29.05
C LYS A 46 -33.48 54.56 28.90
N ARG A 47 -34.57 53.78 28.87
CA ARG A 47 -34.52 52.33 28.64
C ARG A 47 -33.97 51.99 27.26
N GLU A 48 -34.39 52.69 26.21
CA GLU A 48 -33.87 52.48 24.86
C GLU A 48 -32.37 52.76 24.78
N GLN A 49 -31.89 53.81 25.44
CA GLN A 49 -30.47 54.16 25.48
C GLN A 49 -29.65 53.08 26.21
N GLU A 50 -30.14 52.61 27.36
CA GLU A 50 -29.52 51.51 28.13
C GLU A 50 -29.51 50.19 27.34
N GLU A 51 -30.60 49.86 26.63
CA GLU A 51 -30.69 48.67 25.80
C GLU A 51 -29.74 48.74 24.59
N LYS A 52 -29.62 49.91 23.96
CA LYS A 52 -28.67 50.14 22.87
C LYS A 52 -27.22 49.94 23.34
N THR A 53 -26.90 50.46 24.51
CA THR A 53 -25.55 50.33 25.10
C THR A 53 -25.24 48.86 25.41
N ARG A 54 -26.19 48.11 25.99
CA ARG A 54 -26.04 46.66 26.21
C ARG A 54 -25.82 45.87 24.92
N ARG A 55 -26.55 46.20 23.84
CA ARG A 55 -26.40 45.53 22.54
C ARG A 55 -25.01 45.76 21.95
N GLU A 56 -24.48 46.98 22.05
CA GLU A 56 -23.13 47.33 21.60
C GLU A 56 -22.05 46.57 22.39
N GLU A 57 -22.16 46.50 23.72
CA GLU A 57 -21.23 45.74 24.58
C GLU A 57 -21.25 44.23 24.28
N GLU A 58 -22.45 43.64 24.09
CA GLU A 58 -22.59 42.23 23.74
C GLU A 58 -22.00 41.93 22.35
N GLU A 59 -22.14 42.84 21.39
CA GLU A 59 -21.53 42.70 20.07
C GLU A 59 -20.01 42.78 20.12
N GLU A 60 -19.46 43.71 20.92
CA GLU A 60 -18.03 43.82 21.11
C GLU A 60 -17.44 42.57 21.78
N LYS A 61 -18.16 42.02 22.78
CA LYS A 61 -17.79 40.75 23.43
C LYS A 61 -17.78 39.59 22.43
N ARG A 62 -18.83 39.46 21.61
CA ARG A 62 -18.90 38.43 20.54
C ARG A 62 -17.74 38.56 19.54
N ASN A 63 -17.39 39.80 19.16
CA ASN A 63 -16.28 40.05 18.24
C ASN A 63 -14.93 39.68 18.86
N ARG A 64 -14.69 40.00 20.14
CA ARG A 64 -13.47 39.59 20.86
C ARG A 64 -13.35 38.06 20.95
N GLU A 65 -14.44 37.36 21.29
CA GLU A 65 -14.48 35.89 21.37
C GLU A 65 -14.17 35.23 20.00
N LYS A 66 -14.78 35.72 18.92
CA LYS A 66 -14.47 35.28 17.55
C LYS A 66 -12.99 35.46 17.22
N GLN A 67 -12.42 36.63 17.52
CA GLN A 67 -11.03 36.94 17.21
C GLN A 67 -10.04 36.03 17.96
N ILE A 68 -10.37 35.61 19.19
CA ILE A 68 -9.58 34.62 19.95
C ILE A 68 -9.69 33.23 19.31
N SER A 69 -10.91 32.81 18.94
CA SER A 69 -11.16 31.53 18.28
C SER A 69 -10.42 31.41 16.95
N ASP A 70 -10.48 32.45 16.10
CA ASP A 70 -9.79 32.49 14.81
C ASP A 70 -8.26 32.39 14.98
N LYS A 71 -7.69 33.08 15.98
CA LYS A 71 -6.26 32.97 16.31
C LYS A 71 -5.87 31.55 16.76
N GLN A 72 -6.73 30.88 17.51
CA GLN A 72 -6.51 29.47 17.91
C GLN A 72 -6.58 28.53 16.72
N ILE A 73 -7.59 28.67 15.86
CA ILE A 73 -7.75 27.88 14.63
C ILE A 73 -6.53 28.06 13.73
N GLN A 74 -6.04 29.29 13.55
CA GLN A 74 -4.85 29.55 12.73
C GLN A 74 -3.59 28.90 13.32
N ARG A 75 -3.42 28.93 14.65
CA ARG A 75 -2.32 28.22 15.31
C ARG A 75 -2.38 26.72 15.08
N LEU A 76 -3.57 26.11 15.19
CA LEU A 76 -3.75 24.68 14.97
C LEU A 76 -3.47 24.30 13.50
N LYS A 77 -3.97 25.09 12.54
CA LYS A 77 -3.69 24.90 11.11
C LYS A 77 -2.19 24.95 10.81
N ASN A 78 -1.49 25.96 11.35
CA ASN A 78 -0.04 26.08 11.15
C ASN A 78 0.73 24.90 11.78
N LYS A 79 0.29 24.43 12.96
CA LYS A 79 0.91 23.26 13.63
C LYS A 79 0.67 21.97 12.86
N GLN A 80 -0.52 21.78 12.29
CA GLN A 80 -0.83 20.64 11.43
C GLN A 80 0.05 20.65 10.18
N LYS A 81 0.16 21.80 9.49
CA LYS A 81 1.01 21.93 8.31
C LYS A 81 2.48 21.61 8.61
N LEU A 82 3.00 22.10 9.74
CA LEU A 82 4.37 21.80 10.17
C LEU A 82 4.59 20.30 10.43
N LEU A 83 3.62 19.62 11.04
CA LEU A 83 3.68 18.17 11.27
C LEU A 83 3.67 17.39 9.96
N GLU A 84 2.86 17.81 8.98
CA GLU A 84 2.80 17.20 7.66
C GLU A 84 4.14 17.36 6.91
N GLU A 85 4.75 18.56 6.93
CA GLU A 85 6.08 18.80 6.36
C GLU A 85 7.17 17.96 7.05
N GLN A 86 7.17 17.89 8.39
CA GLN A 86 8.11 17.07 9.14
C GLN A 86 8.00 15.58 8.81
N HIS A 87 6.77 15.07 8.69
CA HIS A 87 6.52 13.68 8.32
C HIS A 87 6.99 13.39 6.88
N GLU A 88 6.78 14.32 5.95
CA GLU A 88 7.24 14.16 4.57
C GLU A 88 8.78 14.13 4.48
N ASP A 89 9.46 15.01 5.23
CA ASP A 89 10.93 15.03 5.30
C ASP A 89 11.50 13.77 5.98
N GLU A 90 10.82 13.25 7.00
CA GLU A 90 11.18 11.96 7.61
C GLU A 90 11.04 10.81 6.59
N LEU A 91 9.93 10.77 5.84
CA LEU A 91 9.74 9.78 4.77
C LEU A 91 10.81 9.90 3.67
N LYS A 92 11.20 11.12 3.30
CA LYS A 92 12.29 11.36 2.33
C LYS A 92 13.62 10.85 2.87
N ARG A 93 13.96 11.16 4.12
CA ARG A 93 15.18 10.66 4.78
C ARG A 93 15.21 9.14 4.87
N ARG A 94 14.14 8.53 5.39
CA ARG A 94 14.01 7.06 5.43
C ARG A 94 14.15 6.45 4.04
N ARG A 95 13.59 7.05 2.98
CA ARG A 95 13.76 6.54 1.61
C ARG A 95 15.22 6.53 1.15
N VAL A 96 15.99 7.56 1.49
CA VAL A 96 17.43 7.63 1.17
C VAL A 96 18.21 6.61 1.98
N GLU A 97 18.03 6.58 3.30
CA GLU A 97 18.67 5.61 4.19
C GLU A 97 18.39 4.17 3.75
N TRP A 98 17.14 3.86 3.38
CA TRP A 98 16.74 2.54 2.89
C TRP A 98 17.34 2.21 1.52
N ARG A 99 17.59 3.21 0.67
CA ARG A 99 18.28 3.01 -0.61
C ARG A 99 19.78 2.73 -0.39
N GLU A 100 20.40 3.42 0.55
CA GLU A 100 21.81 3.16 0.90
C GLU A 100 21.96 1.81 1.59
N GLU A 101 21.04 1.46 2.49
CA GLU A 101 20.95 0.12 3.08
C GLU A 101 20.74 -0.93 1.99
N TYR A 102 19.85 -0.67 1.02
CA TYR A 102 19.63 -1.51 -0.18
C TYR A 102 20.92 -1.84 -0.90
N GLU A 103 21.68 -0.83 -1.31
CA GLU A 103 22.93 -1.07 -2.05
C GLU A 103 23.97 -1.77 -1.16
N ARG A 104 24.04 -1.45 0.15
CA ARG A 104 24.96 -2.11 1.08
C ARG A 104 24.68 -3.60 1.23
N GLU A 105 23.46 -4.02 1.62
CA GLU A 105 23.22 -5.47 1.80
C GLU A 105 23.14 -6.20 0.46
N LYS A 106 22.78 -5.52 -0.64
CA LYS A 106 22.89 -6.09 -1.99
C LYS A 106 24.33 -6.46 -2.31
N GLU A 107 25.28 -5.56 -2.09
CA GLU A 107 26.71 -5.84 -2.28
C GLU A 107 27.23 -6.88 -1.28
N GLU A 108 26.76 -6.87 -0.04
CA GLU A 108 27.12 -7.90 0.95
C GLU A 108 26.61 -9.29 0.54
N MET A 109 25.36 -9.38 0.08
CA MET A 109 24.76 -10.64 -0.36
C MET A 109 25.40 -11.13 -1.66
N LYS A 110 25.77 -10.20 -2.56
CA LYS A 110 26.54 -10.51 -3.76
C LYS A 110 27.91 -11.08 -3.41
N LYS A 111 28.64 -10.48 -2.47
CA LYS A 111 29.93 -10.99 -1.98
C LYS A 111 29.83 -12.36 -1.28
N LYS A 112 28.74 -12.62 -0.57
CA LYS A 112 28.51 -13.94 0.07
C LYS A 112 28.19 -15.04 -0.93
N ILE A 113 27.65 -14.68 -2.10
CA ILE A 113 27.26 -15.64 -3.13
C ILE A 113 28.36 -15.82 -4.18
N CYS A 114 29.14 -14.79 -4.48
CA CYS A 114 30.28 -14.85 -5.40
C CYS A 114 31.56 -14.33 -4.71
N CYS A 115 32.62 -15.16 -4.67
CA CYS A 115 33.97 -14.63 -4.58
C CYS A 115 34.29 -13.93 -5.90
N GLU A 116 34.57 -12.62 -5.85
CA GLU A 116 35.09 -11.75 -6.93
C GLU A 116 34.81 -12.23 -8.36
N THR A 117 33.70 -11.78 -8.94
CA THR A 117 33.54 -11.80 -10.40
C THR A 117 34.45 -10.74 -10.98
N ASP A 118 35.56 -11.18 -11.58
CA ASP A 118 36.38 -10.34 -12.47
C ASP A 118 35.46 -9.62 -13.47
N HIS A 119 35.71 -8.33 -13.67
CA HIS A 119 35.06 -7.48 -14.67
C HIS A 119 35.31 -7.92 -16.13
N SER A 120 35.88 -9.11 -16.34
CA SER A 120 36.36 -9.63 -17.63
C SER A 120 35.34 -10.48 -18.40
N LEU A 121 34.13 -10.72 -17.87
CA LEU A 121 33.10 -11.50 -18.57
C LEU A 121 32.14 -10.68 -19.46
N GLN A 122 32.56 -9.50 -19.91
CA GLN A 122 32.04 -8.92 -21.16
C GLN A 122 32.73 -9.61 -22.35
N GLY A 123 32.47 -10.90 -22.52
CA GLY A 123 32.81 -11.62 -23.75
C GLY A 123 31.86 -11.17 -24.86
N GLU A 124 32.41 -10.65 -25.95
CA GLU A 124 31.68 -10.33 -27.17
C GLU A 124 30.94 -11.58 -27.69
N ASN A 125 29.64 -11.42 -27.93
CA ASN A 125 28.72 -12.48 -28.32
C ASN A 125 29.03 -13.05 -29.72
N LYS A 126 29.12 -14.38 -29.81
CA LYS A 126 28.64 -15.23 -30.92
C LYS A 126 28.15 -16.50 -30.20
N ASP A 127 26.87 -16.84 -30.10
CA ASP A 127 25.81 -16.85 -31.11
C ASP A 127 24.46 -16.46 -30.47
N ILE A 128 23.64 -15.64 -31.15
CA ILE A 128 22.34 -15.16 -30.66
C ILE A 128 21.25 -15.67 -31.61
N GLU A 129 20.27 -16.42 -31.08
CA GLU A 129 18.95 -16.58 -31.71
C GLU A 129 18.42 -15.19 -32.07
N PRO A 130 17.84 -14.96 -33.27
CA PRO A 130 17.55 -13.62 -33.76
C PRO A 130 16.68 -12.85 -32.75
N ALA A 131 17.25 -11.81 -32.15
CA ALA A 131 16.66 -10.99 -31.09
C ALA A 131 15.26 -10.43 -31.45
N GLY A 132 14.89 -10.40 -32.74
CA GLY A 132 13.57 -9.97 -33.21
C GLY A 132 12.41 -10.89 -32.79
N VAL A 133 12.60 -12.22 -32.82
CA VAL A 133 11.48 -13.17 -32.60
C VAL A 133 11.08 -13.26 -31.13
N ASN A 134 12.04 -13.20 -30.21
CA ASN A 134 11.75 -13.24 -28.77
C ASN A 134 11.21 -11.89 -28.28
N ALA A 135 11.75 -10.78 -28.77
CA ALA A 135 11.23 -9.44 -28.43
C ALA A 135 9.77 -9.26 -28.87
N GLU A 136 9.39 -9.75 -30.05
CA GLU A 136 8.00 -9.70 -30.53
C GLU A 136 7.06 -10.52 -29.62
N LYS A 137 7.48 -11.71 -29.18
CA LYS A 137 6.70 -12.54 -28.24
C LYS A 137 6.52 -11.85 -26.89
N ILE A 138 7.57 -11.21 -26.37
CA ILE A 138 7.52 -10.45 -25.12
C ILE A 138 6.57 -9.26 -25.25
N GLN A 139 6.70 -8.48 -26.33
CA GLN A 139 5.80 -7.35 -26.60
C GLN A 139 4.35 -7.79 -26.74
N ASN A 140 4.10 -8.88 -27.47
CA ASN A 140 2.76 -9.46 -27.62
C ASN A 140 2.18 -9.88 -26.26
N LEU A 141 2.97 -10.57 -25.43
CA LEU A 141 2.56 -10.95 -24.08
C LEU A 141 2.22 -9.71 -23.23
N PHE A 142 3.05 -8.67 -23.28
CA PHE A 142 2.86 -7.45 -22.50
C PHE A 142 1.63 -6.67 -22.97
N HIS A 143 1.38 -6.63 -24.27
CA HIS A 143 0.17 -6.04 -24.86
C HIS A 143 -1.09 -6.73 -24.32
N ARG A 144 -1.12 -8.06 -24.38
CA ARG A 144 -2.28 -8.84 -23.93
C ARG A 144 -2.52 -8.77 -22.41
N LEU A 145 -1.47 -8.51 -21.64
CA LEU A 145 -1.54 -8.29 -20.19
C LEU A 145 -1.70 -6.81 -19.80
N HIS A 146 -1.84 -5.89 -20.75
CA HIS A 146 -1.92 -4.44 -20.54
C HIS A 146 -0.74 -3.83 -19.76
N LEU A 147 0.48 -4.24 -20.12
CA LEU A 147 1.73 -3.81 -19.52
C LEU A 147 2.60 -2.90 -20.43
N GLU A 148 2.08 -2.46 -21.57
CA GLU A 148 2.83 -1.75 -22.63
C GLU A 148 3.67 -0.55 -22.12
N ASP A 149 3.13 0.23 -21.18
CA ASP A 149 3.81 1.43 -20.64
C ASP A 149 4.60 1.18 -19.34
N LYS A 150 4.59 -0.05 -18.81
CA LYS A 150 5.12 -0.36 -17.47
C LYS A 150 6.63 -0.52 -17.42
N HIS A 151 7.32 -0.51 -18.56
CA HIS A 151 8.78 -0.43 -18.61
C HIS A 151 9.32 0.93 -18.11
N LEU A 152 8.55 2.02 -18.31
CA LEU A 152 8.89 3.37 -17.83
C LEU A 152 8.20 3.68 -16.49
N ASN A 153 6.97 3.21 -16.30
CA ASN A 153 6.18 3.42 -15.08
C ASN A 153 5.99 2.12 -14.30
N LYS A 154 6.99 1.78 -13.48
CA LYS A 154 6.97 0.55 -12.67
C LYS A 154 5.75 0.47 -11.74
N LEU A 155 5.19 -0.73 -11.61
CA LEU A 155 4.14 -1.07 -10.64
C LEU A 155 4.69 -0.93 -9.22
N ARG A 156 3.96 -0.23 -8.36
CA ARG A 156 4.32 0.04 -6.97
C ARG A 156 3.46 -0.79 -6.03
N ALA A 157 3.96 -1.03 -4.82
CA ALA A 157 3.16 -1.68 -3.78
C ALA A 157 1.83 -0.94 -3.50
N ALA A 158 1.83 0.40 -3.62
CA ALA A 158 0.63 1.23 -3.45
C ALA A 158 -0.44 0.99 -4.54
N ASP A 159 -0.05 0.55 -5.74
CA ASP A 159 -1.01 0.28 -6.83
C ASP A 159 -1.80 -1.01 -6.56
N VAL A 160 -1.22 -1.91 -5.76
CA VAL A 160 -1.73 -3.25 -5.53
C VAL A 160 -2.42 -3.39 -4.16
N LEU A 161 -1.98 -2.61 -3.17
CA LEU A 161 -2.54 -2.63 -1.82
C LEU A 161 -3.85 -1.84 -1.69
N GLN A 162 -4.32 -1.19 -2.76
CA GLN A 162 -5.64 -0.56 -2.78
C GLN A 162 -6.74 -1.62 -2.67
N ILE A 163 -7.65 -1.44 -1.69
CA ILE A 163 -8.87 -2.24 -1.61
C ILE A 163 -9.76 -1.80 -2.76
N THR A 164 -9.84 -2.63 -3.80
CA THR A 164 -10.74 -2.42 -4.94
C THR A 164 -11.94 -3.36 -4.83
N GLU A 165 -13.05 -3.04 -5.49
CA GLU A 165 -14.23 -3.92 -5.55
C GLU A 165 -13.89 -5.32 -6.08
N HIS A 166 -12.90 -5.40 -6.99
CA HIS A 166 -12.36 -6.65 -7.52
C HIS A 166 -11.62 -7.48 -6.45
N SER A 167 -11.05 -6.85 -5.41
CA SER A 167 -10.38 -7.54 -4.29
C SER A 167 -11.32 -8.37 -3.41
N LEU A 168 -12.64 -8.20 -3.58
CA LEU A 168 -13.69 -8.93 -2.85
C LEU A 168 -14.34 -10.04 -3.68
N GLN A 169 -14.06 -10.14 -4.99
CA GLN A 169 -14.68 -11.11 -5.88
C GLN A 169 -13.74 -12.29 -6.14
N SER A 170 -14.06 -13.47 -5.61
CA SER A 170 -13.35 -14.71 -5.94
C SER A 170 -13.81 -15.25 -7.29
N HIS A 171 -13.18 -14.83 -8.38
CA HIS A 171 -13.48 -15.38 -9.71
C HIS A 171 -12.75 -16.72 -9.93
N GLU A 172 -13.50 -17.78 -10.26
CA GLU A 172 -12.94 -19.11 -10.60
C GLU A 172 -12.26 -19.13 -11.97
N SER A 173 -12.62 -18.20 -12.86
CA SER A 173 -12.01 -17.97 -14.17
C SER A 173 -11.95 -16.47 -14.42
N CYS A 174 -10.89 -16.00 -15.08
CA CYS A 174 -10.67 -14.59 -15.30
C CYS A 174 -10.37 -14.31 -16.78
N ALA A 175 -10.84 -13.16 -17.27
CA ALA A 175 -10.46 -12.64 -18.57
C ALA A 175 -8.97 -12.31 -18.58
N GLU A 176 -8.33 -12.35 -19.74
CA GLU A 176 -6.87 -12.23 -19.85
C GLU A 176 -6.35 -10.91 -19.26
N GLU A 177 -7.15 -9.85 -19.43
CA GLU A 177 -6.88 -8.49 -18.99
C GLU A 177 -6.78 -8.36 -17.46
N GLN A 178 -7.38 -9.28 -16.70
CA GLN A 178 -7.38 -9.26 -15.23
C GLN A 178 -6.51 -10.37 -14.60
N LEU A 179 -5.68 -11.06 -15.39
CA LEU A 179 -4.77 -12.10 -14.88
C LEU A 179 -3.74 -11.55 -13.90
N ILE A 180 -3.15 -10.39 -14.20
CA ILE A 180 -2.21 -9.73 -13.30
C ILE A 180 -2.89 -9.39 -11.98
N GLN A 181 -4.05 -8.73 -12.05
CA GLN A 181 -4.77 -8.32 -10.86
C GLN A 181 -5.18 -9.53 -10.01
N THR A 182 -5.71 -10.57 -10.65
CA THR A 182 -6.09 -11.83 -10.00
C THR A 182 -4.88 -12.52 -9.36
N PHE A 183 -3.75 -12.58 -10.07
CA PHE A 183 -2.51 -13.16 -9.55
C PHE A 183 -2.07 -12.44 -8.29
N ILE A 184 -1.95 -11.12 -8.36
CA ILE A 184 -1.40 -10.37 -7.24
C ILE A 184 -2.38 -10.38 -6.05
N GLN A 185 -3.70 -10.24 -6.28
CA GLN A 185 -4.70 -10.36 -5.21
C GLN A 185 -4.65 -11.74 -4.54
N LYS A 186 -4.64 -12.83 -5.30
CA LYS A 186 -4.49 -14.19 -4.76
C LYS A 186 -3.20 -14.33 -3.93
N LEU A 187 -2.10 -13.78 -4.44
CA LEU A 187 -0.80 -13.80 -3.76
C LEU A 187 -0.85 -13.00 -2.44
N LEU A 188 -1.45 -11.82 -2.44
CA LEU A 188 -1.59 -10.97 -1.24
C LEU A 188 -2.51 -11.60 -0.19
N MET A 189 -3.57 -12.27 -0.63
CA MET A 189 -4.51 -13.03 0.20
C MET A 189 -3.95 -14.39 0.66
N MET A 190 -2.66 -14.66 0.44
CA MET A 190 -2.00 -15.90 0.87
C MET A 190 -2.63 -17.16 0.28
N ASN A 191 -3.19 -17.07 -0.93
CA ASN A 191 -3.77 -18.21 -1.60
C ASN A 191 -2.65 -19.10 -2.18
N TYR A 192 -2.47 -20.29 -1.61
CA TYR A 192 -1.48 -21.29 -2.06
C TYR A 192 -1.73 -21.81 -3.48
N ARG A 193 -2.82 -21.39 -4.14
CA ARG A 193 -3.11 -21.62 -5.56
C ARG A 193 -2.90 -20.40 -6.44
N ALA A 194 -2.22 -19.35 -5.96
CA ALA A 194 -2.04 -18.10 -6.72
C ALA A 194 -1.40 -18.31 -8.10
N ARG A 195 -0.53 -19.33 -8.27
CA ARG A 195 0.07 -19.72 -9.56
C ARG A 195 -0.84 -20.52 -10.49
N TYR A 196 -2.02 -20.95 -10.04
CA TYR A 196 -2.95 -21.77 -10.82
C TYR A 196 -4.20 -20.95 -11.17
N ILE A 197 -4.02 -20.00 -12.10
CA ILE A 197 -5.10 -19.13 -12.57
C ILE A 197 -5.66 -19.73 -13.86
N LYS A 198 -6.90 -20.20 -13.78
CA LYS A 198 -7.62 -20.71 -14.94
C LYS A 198 -8.00 -19.56 -15.87
N THR A 199 -7.60 -19.69 -17.13
CA THR A 199 -8.02 -18.81 -18.22
C THR A 199 -9.13 -19.46 -19.02
N ASN A 200 -9.94 -18.68 -19.74
CA ASN A 200 -10.96 -19.24 -20.62
C ASN A 200 -10.31 -20.02 -21.77
N PRO A 201 -10.64 -21.30 -21.98
CA PRO A 201 -9.93 -22.21 -22.89
C PRO A 201 -10.09 -21.87 -24.39
N LEU A 202 -10.87 -20.84 -24.73
CA LEU A 202 -11.13 -20.39 -26.10
C LEU A 202 -10.05 -19.44 -26.65
N MET A 203 -9.11 -18.98 -25.81
CA MET A 203 -8.04 -18.06 -26.17
C MET A 203 -6.67 -18.73 -25.96
N ASN A 204 -5.65 -18.37 -26.74
CA ASN A 204 -4.27 -18.87 -26.58
C ASN A 204 -3.80 -18.62 -25.15
N THR A 205 -3.78 -19.61 -24.28
CA THR A 205 -3.65 -19.36 -22.84
C THR A 205 -2.26 -18.81 -22.47
N VAL A 206 -2.22 -17.69 -21.72
CA VAL A 206 -0.98 -17.16 -21.15
C VAL A 206 -0.46 -18.14 -20.10
N HIS A 207 0.81 -18.50 -20.17
CA HIS A 207 1.41 -19.40 -19.18
C HIS A 207 1.38 -18.74 -17.78
N PRO A 208 0.92 -19.41 -16.71
CA PRO A 208 0.76 -18.76 -15.40
C PRO A 208 2.06 -18.18 -14.82
N MET A 209 3.19 -18.83 -15.10
CA MET A 209 4.50 -18.32 -14.68
C MET A 209 4.94 -17.08 -15.48
N ASP A 210 4.46 -16.90 -16.72
CA ASP A 210 4.69 -15.67 -17.47
C ASP A 210 3.90 -14.52 -16.87
N VAL A 211 2.69 -14.77 -16.33
CA VAL A 211 1.97 -13.75 -15.55
C VAL A 211 2.79 -13.32 -14.34
N GLN A 212 3.31 -14.27 -13.54
CA GLN A 212 4.17 -13.97 -12.40
C GLN A 212 5.39 -13.14 -12.81
N MET A 213 6.11 -13.57 -13.84
CA MET A 213 7.34 -12.90 -14.26
C MET A 213 7.08 -11.56 -14.92
N SER A 214 5.96 -11.40 -15.64
CA SER A 214 5.56 -10.10 -16.21
C SER A 214 5.38 -9.06 -15.11
N VAL A 215 4.68 -9.41 -14.03
CA VAL A 215 4.54 -8.54 -12.85
C VAL A 215 5.90 -8.29 -12.20
N PHE A 216 6.73 -9.33 -12.05
CA PHE A 216 8.05 -9.19 -11.43
C PHE A 216 8.97 -8.24 -12.20
N HIS A 217 8.99 -8.30 -13.53
CA HIS A 217 9.77 -7.40 -14.39
C HIS A 217 9.23 -5.96 -14.37
N CYS A 218 7.91 -5.79 -14.30
CA CYS A 218 7.28 -4.47 -14.25
C CYS A 218 7.26 -3.86 -12.84
N ALA A 219 7.59 -4.61 -11.80
CA ALA A 219 7.54 -4.17 -10.41
C ALA A 219 8.74 -3.29 -10.03
N ASP A 220 8.48 -2.29 -9.18
CA ASP A 220 9.52 -1.60 -8.44
C ASP A 220 10.15 -2.52 -7.38
N VAL A 221 11.26 -2.07 -6.80
CA VAL A 221 12.02 -2.88 -5.83
C VAL A 221 11.18 -3.28 -4.60
N PHE A 222 10.23 -2.44 -4.20
CA PHE A 222 9.37 -2.68 -3.04
C PHE A 222 8.30 -3.72 -3.36
N LEU A 223 7.68 -3.63 -4.53
CA LEU A 223 6.71 -4.62 -4.98
C LEU A 223 7.40 -5.96 -5.26
N LYS A 224 8.60 -5.99 -5.87
CA LYS A 224 9.40 -7.21 -6.02
C LYS A 224 9.64 -7.88 -4.66
N GLN A 225 10.03 -7.11 -3.65
CA GLN A 225 10.21 -7.62 -2.27
C GLN A 225 8.91 -8.15 -1.67
N LEU A 226 7.80 -7.42 -1.81
CA LEU A 226 6.50 -7.86 -1.33
C LEU A 226 6.08 -9.18 -2.00
N MET A 227 6.24 -9.28 -3.32
CA MET A 227 5.95 -10.48 -4.10
C MET A 227 6.78 -11.66 -3.59
N VAL A 228 8.10 -11.50 -3.44
CA VAL A 228 9.00 -12.56 -2.98
C VAL A 228 8.67 -13.02 -1.55
N THR A 229 8.36 -12.08 -0.65
CA THR A 229 7.87 -12.41 0.70
C THR A 229 6.58 -13.24 0.64
N LYS A 230 5.60 -12.82 -0.17
CA LYS A 230 4.31 -13.52 -0.29
C LYS A 230 4.44 -14.88 -0.97
N LEU A 231 5.28 -15.01 -1.99
CA LEU A 231 5.61 -16.28 -2.64
C LEU A 231 6.21 -17.26 -1.62
N SER A 232 7.14 -16.78 -0.78
CA SER A 232 7.78 -17.60 0.26
C SER A 232 6.78 -18.09 1.31
N GLN A 233 5.84 -17.23 1.71
CA GLN A 233 4.77 -17.57 2.64
C GLN A 233 3.77 -18.58 2.01
N CYS A 234 3.57 -18.53 0.69
CA CYS A 234 2.77 -19.50 -0.07
C CYS A 234 3.50 -20.82 -0.37
N GLN A 235 4.72 -21.01 0.14
CA GLN A 235 5.58 -22.18 -0.13
C GLN A 235 5.94 -22.37 -1.61
N PHE A 236 6.00 -21.28 -2.37
CA PHE A 236 6.51 -21.29 -3.73
C PHE A 236 8.01 -21.04 -3.79
N ALA A 237 8.63 -21.55 -4.85
CA ALA A 237 10.01 -21.22 -5.17
C ALA A 237 10.13 -19.74 -5.62
N LEU A 238 11.28 -19.12 -5.37
CA LEU A 238 11.48 -17.69 -5.49
C LEU A 238 12.45 -17.37 -6.63
N PRO A 239 12.29 -16.28 -7.39
CA PRO A 239 13.26 -15.91 -8.43
C PRO A 239 14.62 -15.55 -7.82
N LEU A 240 15.66 -16.31 -8.15
CA LEU A 240 17.04 -16.10 -7.70
C LEU A 240 17.91 -15.44 -8.78
N LEU A 241 17.86 -15.95 -10.01
CA LEU A 241 18.49 -15.35 -11.18
C LEU A 241 17.40 -15.04 -12.19
N VAL A 242 17.35 -13.79 -12.67
CA VAL A 242 16.32 -13.33 -13.59
C VAL A 242 16.99 -12.68 -14.80
N PRO A 243 16.88 -13.25 -16.01
CA PRO A 243 17.40 -12.62 -17.22
C PRO A 243 16.65 -11.34 -17.54
N ASP A 244 17.36 -10.26 -17.84
CA ASP A 244 16.77 -9.03 -18.34
C ASP A 244 16.19 -9.24 -19.74
N LEU A 245 14.99 -8.73 -19.96
CA LEU A 245 14.18 -9.01 -21.15
C LEU A 245 14.77 -8.46 -22.46
N PHE A 246 15.65 -7.45 -22.38
CA PHE A 246 16.20 -6.77 -23.56
C PHE A 246 17.72 -6.87 -23.66
N THR A 247 18.41 -6.82 -22.53
CA THR A 247 19.88 -6.82 -22.48
C THR A 247 20.48 -8.21 -22.27
N GLN A 248 19.66 -9.21 -21.89
CA GLN A 248 20.08 -10.55 -21.49
C GLN A 248 21.10 -10.57 -20.31
N GLN A 249 21.26 -9.45 -19.59
CA GLN A 249 22.03 -9.43 -18.35
C GLN A 249 21.28 -10.17 -17.25
N ILE A 250 22.00 -10.84 -16.35
CA ILE A 250 21.37 -11.60 -15.26
C ILE A 250 21.21 -10.70 -14.03
N GLU A 251 19.96 -10.45 -13.63
CA GLU A 251 19.61 -9.76 -12.40
C GLU A 251 19.57 -10.73 -11.21
N PHE A 252 20.16 -10.31 -10.10
CA PHE A 252 20.11 -11.00 -8.81
C PHE A 252 19.24 -10.20 -7.83
N PRO A 253 17.93 -10.53 -7.67
CA PRO A 253 17.03 -9.83 -6.75
C PRO A 253 17.26 -10.19 -5.27
N LEU A 254 18.51 -10.36 -4.85
CA LEU A 254 18.95 -10.81 -3.52
C LEU A 254 18.35 -10.01 -2.36
N TRP A 255 18.24 -8.70 -2.53
CA TRP A 255 17.60 -7.85 -1.52
C TRP A 255 16.16 -8.23 -1.19
N THR A 256 15.43 -8.78 -2.16
CA THR A 256 14.02 -9.16 -1.96
C THR A 256 13.87 -10.25 -0.88
N PHE A 257 14.94 -10.99 -0.58
CA PHE A 257 14.98 -12.09 0.38
C PHE A 257 15.17 -11.65 1.84
N ARG A 258 15.51 -10.37 2.11
CA ARG A 258 15.89 -9.92 3.48
C ARG A 258 14.79 -10.10 4.54
N GLN A 259 13.53 -10.19 4.13
CA GLN A 259 12.39 -10.37 5.06
C GLN A 259 12.00 -11.84 5.24
N ILE A 260 12.65 -12.76 4.54
CA ILE A 260 12.30 -14.17 4.59
C ILE A 260 12.96 -14.82 5.79
N ASN A 261 12.13 -15.25 6.72
CA ASN A 261 12.50 -16.15 7.78
C ASN A 261 12.07 -17.57 7.42
N LYS A 262 12.96 -18.53 7.67
CA LYS A 262 12.63 -19.95 7.64
C LYS A 262 12.79 -20.51 9.04
N SER A 263 11.85 -21.37 9.42
CA SER A 263 11.93 -22.13 10.66
C SER A 263 12.05 -23.61 10.32
N TRP A 264 12.96 -24.30 11.00
CA TRP A 264 13.11 -25.74 10.88
C TRP A 264 13.42 -26.33 12.26
N LYS A 265 13.36 -27.65 12.36
CA LYS A 265 13.59 -28.38 13.59
C LYS A 265 14.82 -29.26 13.44
N ILE A 266 15.72 -29.18 14.40
CA ILE A 266 16.94 -30.00 14.47
C ILE A 266 16.87 -30.86 15.73
N ARG A 267 17.39 -32.08 15.66
CA ARG A 267 17.56 -32.97 16.81
C ARG A 267 18.91 -32.68 17.45
N ASN A 268 18.93 -32.35 18.74
CA ASN A 268 20.18 -32.14 19.47
C ASN A 268 20.86 -33.47 19.84
N THR A 269 22.04 -33.38 20.45
CA THR A 269 22.81 -34.55 20.94
C THR A 269 22.05 -35.40 21.97
N ASN A 270 21.07 -34.80 22.67
CA ASN A 270 20.22 -35.46 23.67
C ASN A 270 18.92 -36.00 23.05
N ASN A 271 18.80 -36.02 21.72
CA ASN A 271 17.63 -36.49 20.99
C ASN A 271 16.36 -35.61 21.13
N GLU A 272 16.50 -34.38 21.63
CA GLU A 272 15.42 -33.40 21.78
C GLU A 272 15.27 -32.55 20.52
N ILE A 273 14.03 -32.16 20.21
CA ILE A 273 13.71 -31.36 19.02
C ILE A 273 13.81 -29.87 19.37
N ILE A 274 14.78 -29.18 18.76
CA ILE A 274 14.97 -27.73 18.89
C ILE A 274 14.46 -27.05 17.63
N ARG A 275 13.62 -26.03 17.80
CA ARG A 275 13.17 -25.17 16.70
C ARG A 275 14.21 -24.07 16.45
N GLN A 276 14.74 -24.03 15.24
CA GLN A 276 15.57 -22.94 14.73
C GLN A 276 14.70 -22.01 13.88
N THR A 277 14.94 -20.71 13.95
CA THR A 277 14.33 -19.72 13.06
C THR A 277 15.36 -18.67 12.72
N GLN A 278 15.67 -18.51 11.44
CA GLN A 278 16.67 -17.55 10.99
C GLN A 278 16.26 -16.90 9.66
N LEU A 279 16.85 -15.74 9.43
CA LEU A 279 16.85 -15.06 8.14
C LEU A 279 17.70 -15.86 7.17
N ILE A 280 17.14 -16.16 6.00
CA ILE A 280 17.80 -17.04 5.01
C ILE A 280 19.13 -16.49 4.48
N TYR A 281 19.31 -15.16 4.47
CA TYR A 281 20.56 -14.54 4.01
C TYR A 281 21.68 -14.57 5.07
N LYS A 282 21.36 -14.91 6.32
CA LYS A 282 22.33 -15.06 7.43
C LYS A 282 22.78 -16.51 7.62
N THR A 283 22.09 -17.46 6.99
CA THR A 283 22.34 -18.88 7.17
C THR A 283 23.33 -19.38 6.13
N GLN A 284 24.39 -20.05 6.57
CA GLN A 284 25.15 -20.92 5.68
C GLN A 284 24.35 -22.22 5.52
N THR A 285 24.05 -22.61 4.30
CA THR A 285 23.18 -23.76 4.02
C THR A 285 23.66 -24.46 2.75
N PRO A 286 23.75 -25.80 2.74
CA PRO A 286 24.13 -26.53 1.54
C PRO A 286 23.15 -26.25 0.40
N MET A 287 23.69 -26.01 -0.79
CA MET A 287 22.91 -25.70 -2.00
C MET A 287 23.03 -26.83 -3.02
N VAL A 288 21.89 -27.19 -3.62
CA VAL A 288 21.80 -28.18 -4.69
C VAL A 288 21.22 -27.52 -5.94
N PHE A 289 21.96 -27.58 -7.04
CA PHE A 289 21.57 -26.99 -8.31
C PHE A 289 21.09 -28.08 -9.28
N PHE A 290 19.95 -27.85 -9.94
CA PHE A 290 19.34 -28.79 -10.86
C PHE A 290 19.32 -28.24 -12.28
N PHE A 291 19.94 -28.98 -13.20
CA PHE A 291 20.02 -28.69 -14.63
C PHE A 291 19.27 -29.73 -15.46
N ARG A 292 18.78 -29.33 -16.62
CA ARG A 292 18.22 -30.24 -17.63
C ARG A 292 18.97 -29.98 -18.93
N PHE A 293 19.47 -31.02 -19.56
CA PHE A 293 20.05 -30.94 -20.90
C PHE A 293 19.14 -31.67 -21.90
N GLY A 294 18.83 -31.00 -22.99
CA GLY A 294 17.95 -31.51 -24.02
C GLY A 294 16.49 -31.68 -23.58
N SER A 295 15.73 -32.34 -24.45
CA SER A 295 14.37 -32.75 -24.17
C SER A 295 14.36 -34.09 -23.44
N VAL A 296 13.78 -34.11 -22.24
CA VAL A 296 13.61 -35.33 -21.43
C VAL A 296 12.14 -35.63 -21.16
N SER A 297 11.79 -36.91 -21.09
CA SER A 297 10.43 -37.39 -20.79
C SER A 297 9.97 -37.00 -19.38
N SER A 298 10.88 -37.01 -18.41
CA SER A 298 10.60 -36.73 -16.99
C SER A 298 10.73 -35.25 -16.62
N SER A 299 9.78 -34.74 -15.84
CA SER A 299 9.78 -33.33 -15.41
C SER A 299 10.78 -33.08 -14.28
N LYS A 300 11.82 -32.26 -14.55
CA LYS A 300 12.84 -31.87 -13.55
C LYS A 300 12.22 -31.25 -12.30
N SER A 301 11.38 -30.22 -12.48
CA SER A 301 10.69 -29.56 -11.36
C SER A 301 9.79 -30.52 -10.57
N GLN A 302 9.20 -31.53 -11.22
CA GLN A 302 8.37 -32.53 -10.53
C GLN A 302 9.23 -33.45 -9.67
N LEU A 303 10.36 -33.93 -10.20
CA LEU A 303 11.32 -34.73 -9.44
C LEU A 303 11.82 -33.96 -8.20
N MET A 304 12.14 -32.68 -8.37
CA MET A 304 12.55 -31.81 -7.27
C MET A 304 11.43 -31.64 -6.23
N ASN A 305 10.19 -31.41 -6.66
CA ASN A 305 9.06 -31.32 -5.73
C ASN A 305 8.90 -32.61 -4.93
N SER A 306 8.98 -33.78 -5.58
CA SER A 306 8.94 -35.07 -4.88
C SER A 306 10.07 -35.20 -3.85
N LEU A 307 11.26 -34.65 -4.12
CA LEU A 307 12.36 -34.65 -3.16
C LEU A 307 12.13 -33.70 -1.98
N ILE A 308 11.53 -32.53 -2.20
CA ILE A 308 11.42 -31.47 -1.18
C ILE A 308 10.12 -31.60 -0.37
N ASN A 309 8.98 -31.74 -1.04
CA ASN A 309 7.67 -31.82 -0.43
C ASN A 309 6.68 -32.54 -1.35
N GLU A 310 6.30 -33.76 -0.98
CA GLU A 310 5.38 -34.59 -1.77
C GLU A 310 3.94 -34.05 -1.78
N LYS A 311 3.58 -33.20 -0.82
CA LYS A 311 2.21 -32.67 -0.66
C LYS A 311 1.98 -31.36 -1.41
N HIS A 312 3.04 -30.63 -1.74
CA HIS A 312 2.93 -29.29 -2.33
C HIS A 312 3.98 -29.06 -3.40
N ASN A 313 3.53 -28.63 -4.59
CA ASN A 313 4.43 -28.25 -5.68
C ASN A 313 5.05 -26.88 -5.41
N MET A 314 6.30 -26.87 -4.96
CA MET A 314 7.04 -25.62 -4.72
C MET A 314 7.52 -25.01 -6.04
N PHE A 315 8.07 -25.83 -6.93
CA PHE A 315 8.40 -25.46 -8.30
C PHE A 315 7.22 -25.74 -9.23
N PHE A 316 6.93 -24.83 -10.15
CA PHE A 316 5.96 -25.08 -11.20
C PHE A 316 6.51 -26.13 -12.19
N HIS A 317 5.68 -27.09 -12.59
CA HIS A 317 6.09 -28.20 -13.46
C HIS A 317 5.08 -28.46 -14.58
N ARG A 318 5.51 -29.22 -15.60
CA ARG A 318 4.73 -29.46 -16.83
C ARG A 318 3.35 -30.13 -16.65
N ASN A 319 3.09 -30.73 -15.49
CA ASN A 319 1.81 -31.40 -15.17
C ASN A 319 0.96 -30.54 -14.21
N CYS A 320 1.39 -29.32 -13.89
CA CYS A 320 0.55 -28.37 -13.17
C CYS A 320 -0.65 -27.96 -14.02
N PRO A 321 -1.80 -27.60 -13.41
CA PRO A 321 -2.92 -27.00 -14.11
C PRO A 321 -2.47 -25.79 -14.94
N ASP A 322 -3.02 -25.66 -16.15
CA ASP A 322 -2.75 -24.56 -17.09
C ASP A 322 -1.27 -24.44 -17.51
N SER A 323 -0.47 -25.51 -17.32
CA SER A 323 0.88 -25.57 -17.88
C SER A 323 0.81 -25.70 -19.40
N SER A 324 1.67 -24.95 -20.08
CA SER A 324 1.87 -25.03 -21.52
C SER A 324 3.37 -25.11 -21.85
N ARG A 325 3.69 -25.54 -23.06
CA ARG A 325 5.07 -25.50 -23.57
C ARG A 325 5.50 -24.09 -24.01
N THR A 326 4.55 -23.18 -24.18
CA THR A 326 4.73 -21.85 -24.78
C THR A 326 4.97 -20.78 -23.71
N ARG A 327 5.96 -21.00 -22.84
CA ARG A 327 6.41 -19.98 -21.88
C ARG A 327 7.38 -19.01 -22.54
N VAL A 328 7.33 -17.74 -22.17
CA VAL A 328 8.12 -16.66 -22.79
C VAL A 328 9.15 -16.10 -21.81
N LEU A 329 8.81 -15.97 -20.52
CA LEU A 329 9.63 -15.22 -19.55
C LEU A 329 10.36 -16.10 -18.53
N MET A 330 10.06 -17.40 -18.50
CA MET A 330 10.62 -18.31 -17.50
C MET A 330 11.91 -19.01 -17.94
N ASP A 331 12.19 -19.11 -19.24
CA ASP A 331 13.44 -19.74 -19.69
C ASP A 331 14.64 -18.89 -19.26
N GLY A 332 15.64 -19.54 -18.68
CA GLY A 332 16.82 -18.90 -18.11
C GLY A 332 16.63 -18.33 -16.70
N VAL A 333 15.41 -18.36 -16.14
CA VAL A 333 15.17 -18.00 -14.73
C VAL A 333 15.66 -19.14 -13.83
N VAL A 334 16.36 -18.81 -12.75
CA VAL A 334 16.67 -19.77 -11.68
C VAL A 334 15.74 -19.48 -10.50
N GLU A 335 14.95 -20.47 -10.10
CA GLU A 335 14.15 -20.41 -8.86
C GLU A 335 14.90 -21.07 -7.69
N ILE A 336 14.74 -20.55 -6.47
CA ILE A 336 15.31 -21.07 -5.21
C ILE A 336 14.20 -21.45 -4.22
N THR A 337 14.42 -22.54 -3.47
CA THR A 337 13.57 -22.92 -2.33
C THR A 337 14.38 -23.64 -1.25
N TRP A 338 13.79 -23.83 -0.07
CA TRP A 338 14.41 -24.49 1.08
C TRP A 338 13.61 -25.73 1.48
N PHE A 339 14.31 -26.83 1.67
CA PHE A 339 13.84 -27.94 2.50
C PHE A 339 14.11 -27.59 3.97
N CYS A 340 13.05 -27.52 4.78
CA CYS A 340 13.14 -27.25 6.20
C CYS A 340 12.70 -28.50 6.98
N PRO A 341 13.61 -29.21 7.68
CA PRO A 341 13.24 -30.42 8.40
C PRO A 341 12.20 -30.17 9.49
N SER A 342 11.33 -31.15 9.69
CA SER A 342 10.29 -31.17 10.71
C SER A 342 10.77 -31.76 12.04
N GLY A 343 12.00 -32.28 12.10
CA GLY A 343 12.59 -32.96 13.25
C GLY A 343 12.08 -34.40 13.42
N THR A 344 11.45 -34.97 12.39
CA THR A 344 10.91 -36.33 12.40
C THR A 344 11.85 -37.29 11.72
N ASN A 345 11.76 -38.59 12.04
CA ASN A 345 12.60 -39.60 11.40
C ASN A 345 12.21 -39.87 9.93
N THR A 346 11.13 -39.26 9.45
CA THR A 346 10.67 -39.31 8.06
C THR A 346 11.21 -38.16 7.20
N ASP A 347 11.93 -37.21 7.80
CA ASP A 347 12.58 -36.13 7.04
C ASP A 347 13.70 -36.70 6.16
N LYS A 348 13.77 -36.22 4.91
CA LYS A 348 14.77 -36.68 3.93
C LYS A 348 16.17 -36.11 4.21
N PHE A 349 16.23 -34.96 4.87
CA PHE A 349 17.48 -34.30 5.27
C PHE A 349 17.38 -33.92 6.75
N THR A 350 18.50 -34.03 7.47
CA THR A 350 18.60 -33.68 8.90
C THR A 350 18.82 -32.18 9.13
N GLU A 351 19.33 -31.49 8.12
CA GLU A 351 19.57 -30.05 8.11
C GLU A 351 18.73 -29.34 7.03
N CYS A 352 18.72 -28.01 7.08
CA CYS A 352 18.11 -27.21 6.04
C CYS A 352 18.92 -27.38 4.74
N VAL A 353 18.27 -27.52 3.60
CA VAL A 353 18.94 -27.65 2.29
C VAL A 353 18.29 -26.71 1.29
N VAL A 354 19.10 -25.98 0.53
CA VAL A 354 18.64 -25.09 -0.53
C VAL A 354 18.59 -25.84 -1.85
N PHE A 355 17.52 -25.65 -2.60
CA PHE A 355 17.32 -26.21 -3.93
C PHE A 355 17.15 -25.09 -4.95
N CYS A 356 17.98 -25.12 -5.99
CA CYS A 356 17.97 -24.15 -7.08
C CYS A 356 17.64 -24.85 -8.41
N ASN A 357 16.68 -24.30 -9.14
CA ASN A 357 16.11 -24.89 -10.35
C ASN A 357 16.28 -23.94 -11.54
N LEU A 358 17.20 -24.24 -12.47
CA LEU A 358 17.31 -23.50 -13.73
C LEU A 358 16.19 -23.91 -14.70
N HIS A 359 15.31 -22.98 -15.05
CA HIS A 359 14.26 -23.23 -16.04
C HIS A 359 14.81 -23.14 -17.46
N GLY A 360 14.32 -24.01 -18.35
CA GLY A 360 14.82 -24.13 -19.72
C GLY A 360 15.82 -25.29 -19.90
N ASP A 361 16.48 -25.31 -21.06
CA ASP A 361 17.62 -26.18 -21.31
C ASP A 361 18.90 -25.51 -20.81
N ALA A 362 19.70 -26.22 -20.03
CA ALA A 362 20.98 -25.70 -19.52
C ALA A 362 22.03 -25.56 -20.63
N GLY A 363 21.84 -26.20 -21.79
CA GLY A 363 22.66 -25.98 -22.98
C GLY A 363 22.51 -24.56 -23.54
N ASP A 364 21.29 -24.01 -23.50
CA ASP A 364 20.98 -22.68 -24.05
C ASP A 364 21.30 -21.53 -23.07
N HIS A 365 21.55 -21.85 -21.80
CA HIS A 365 21.68 -20.88 -20.70
C HIS A 365 23.05 -21.00 -20.01
N GLU A 366 24.11 -20.90 -20.80
CA GLU A 366 25.48 -21.09 -20.33
C GLU A 366 25.88 -20.09 -19.23
N LYS A 367 25.52 -18.81 -19.36
CA LYS A 367 25.83 -17.78 -18.37
C LYS A 367 25.27 -18.12 -16.98
N GLN A 368 24.01 -18.56 -16.92
CA GLN A 368 23.37 -18.99 -15.68
C GLN A 368 24.04 -20.24 -15.12
N ARG A 369 24.38 -21.21 -15.98
CA ARG A 369 25.10 -22.42 -15.56
C ARG A 369 26.46 -22.09 -14.97
N GLN A 370 27.23 -21.19 -15.59
CA GLN A 370 28.54 -20.75 -15.11
C GLN A 370 28.42 -20.09 -13.74
N ILE A 371 27.52 -19.11 -13.59
CA ILE A 371 27.21 -18.47 -12.30
C ILE A 371 26.90 -19.50 -11.21
N LEU A 372 25.99 -20.44 -11.47
CA LEU A 372 25.61 -21.46 -10.48
C LEU A 372 26.77 -22.41 -10.15
N THR A 373 27.68 -22.65 -11.10
CA THR A 373 28.88 -23.47 -10.88
C THR A 373 29.92 -22.73 -10.05
N GLU A 374 30.13 -21.44 -10.30
CA GLU A 374 31.04 -20.60 -9.51
C GLU A 374 30.59 -20.52 -8.04
N ILE A 375 29.28 -20.38 -7.81
CA ILE A 375 28.71 -20.39 -6.45
C ILE A 375 29.05 -21.69 -5.70
N LEU A 376 29.07 -22.84 -6.39
CA LEU A 376 29.50 -24.11 -5.80
C LEU A 376 30.98 -24.09 -5.43
N SER A 377 31.83 -23.56 -6.31
CA SER A 377 33.28 -23.50 -6.10
C SER A 377 33.67 -22.54 -4.98
N SER A 378 32.99 -21.41 -4.82
CA SER A 378 33.24 -20.46 -3.72
C SER A 378 32.74 -20.95 -2.36
N ALA A 379 31.77 -21.89 -2.32
CA ALA A 379 31.23 -22.44 -1.08
C ALA A 379 32.09 -23.57 -0.46
N GLN A 380 33.17 -23.99 -1.14
CA GLN A 380 34.10 -25.04 -0.67
C GLN A 380 35.42 -24.49 -0.11
N GLY A 381 35.59 -23.16 -0.04
CA GLY A 381 36.80 -22.46 0.40
C GLY A 381 36.77 -21.95 1.83
#